data_AF-A0A4Z0P210-F1
#
_entry.id   AF-A0A4Z0P210-F1
#
_cell.length_a   1.000
_cell.length_b   1.000
_cell.length_c   1.000
_cell.angle_alpha   90.00
_cell.angle_beta   90.00
_cell.angle_gamma   90.00
#
_symmetry.space_group_name_H-M   'P 1'
#
loop_
_entity.id
_entity.type
_entity.pdbx_description
1 polymer ?
#
loop_
_entity_poly.entity_id
_entity_poly.type
_entity_poly.pdbx_seq_one_letter_code
_entity_poly.pdbx_strand_id
1 'polypeptide(L)'
;MKRLFYLMGCLLILSSSPMMAQGDQPNVVVVRAIESNLNLIIITARGGATHAREELKFAGKNYSEQVTAKYQQLIDSYLQQGFVLQSMTSQAYANSTFVFVKAPKP
;
A
#
# COMPACT_ATOMS: atom_id res chain seq x y z
N MET A 1 23.16 36.52 -36.77
CA MET A 1 21.98 35.61 -36.74
C MET A 1 22.34 34.11 -36.64
N LYS A 2 23.45 33.72 -35.98
CA LYS A 2 23.83 32.28 -35.81
C LYS A 2 23.50 31.69 -34.43
N ARG A 3 23.14 32.53 -33.45
CA ARG A 3 22.85 32.11 -32.07
C ARG A 3 21.40 31.63 -31.85
N LEU A 4 20.49 31.91 -32.79
CA LEU A 4 19.09 31.47 -32.70
C LEU A 4 18.92 29.96 -32.94
N PHE A 5 19.76 29.37 -33.80
CA PHE A 5 19.65 27.95 -34.16
C PHE A 5 19.96 27.01 -32.98
N TYR A 6 20.82 27.42 -32.06
CA TYR A 6 21.15 26.62 -30.88
C TYR A 6 20.00 26.53 -29.86
N LEU A 7 19.20 27.59 -29.72
CA LEU A 7 18.05 27.60 -28.80
C LEU A 7 16.89 26.74 -29.33
N MET A 8 16.69 26.70 -30.64
CA MET A 8 15.60 25.94 -31.25
C MET A 8 15.82 24.42 -31.18
N GLY A 9 17.09 23.97 -31.21
CA GLY A 9 17.44 22.55 -31.02
C GLY A 9 17.15 22.05 -29.60
N CYS A 10 17.44 22.85 -28.57
CA CYS A 10 17.12 22.49 -27.19
C CYS A 10 15.60 22.42 -26.93
N LEU A 11 14.81 23.27 -27.59
CA LEU A 11 13.34 23.23 -27.49
C LEU A 11 12.73 21.95 -28.12
N LEU A 12 13.32 21.43 -29.21
CA LEU A 12 12.86 20.19 -29.85
C LEU A 12 13.24 18.94 -29.04
N ILE A 13 14.35 18.99 -28.29
CA ILE A 13 14.74 17.93 -27.37
C ILE A 13 13.86 17.94 -26.10
N LEU A 14 13.39 19.11 -25.64
CA LEU A 14 12.41 19.18 -24.54
C LEU A 14 10.97 18.84 -24.96
N SER A 15 10.59 19.02 -26.23
CA SER A 15 9.24 18.66 -26.70
C SER A 15 9.07 17.16 -26.95
N SER A 16 10.16 16.39 -26.98
CA SER A 16 10.17 14.95 -27.27
C SER A 16 10.34 14.11 -26.01
N SER A 17 9.49 14.36 -25.00
CA SER A 17 8.80 13.36 -24.16
C SER A 17 8.58 13.85 -22.72
N PRO A 18 7.39 14.36 -22.36
CA PRO A 18 6.91 14.26 -20.99
C PRO A 18 6.21 12.89 -20.80
N MET A 19 6.76 11.80 -21.33
CA MET A 19 6.13 10.46 -21.23
C MET A 19 6.83 9.54 -20.23
N MET A 20 7.72 10.09 -19.40
CA MET A 20 8.36 9.37 -18.28
C MET A 20 8.03 9.97 -16.90
N ALA A 21 7.11 10.95 -16.82
CA ALA A 21 6.66 11.51 -15.54
C ALA A 21 5.43 10.80 -14.96
N GLN A 22 4.84 9.87 -15.73
CA GLN A 22 3.73 9.03 -15.29
C GLN A 22 4.24 7.59 -15.18
N GLY A 23 5.34 7.40 -14.45
CA GLY A 23 5.73 6.07 -14.02
C GLY A 23 4.56 5.42 -13.32
N ASP A 24 4.31 4.14 -13.62
CA ASP A 24 3.25 3.33 -13.01
C ASP A 24 3.10 3.70 -11.53
N GLN A 25 1.92 4.22 -11.16
CA GLN A 25 1.72 4.67 -9.78
C GLN A 25 2.03 3.50 -8.83
N PRO A 26 2.78 3.74 -7.75
CA PRO A 26 3.14 2.68 -6.82
C PRO A 26 1.86 1.99 -6.34
N ASN A 27 1.83 0.66 -6.37
CA ASN A 27 0.67 -0.08 -5.93
C ASN A 27 0.64 -0.04 -4.40
N VAL A 28 -0.30 0.73 -3.86
CA VAL A 28 -0.48 0.93 -2.42
C VAL A 28 -1.67 0.11 -1.93
N VAL A 29 -1.44 -0.63 -0.84
CA VAL A 29 -2.48 -1.32 -0.09
C VAL A 29 -2.50 -0.78 1.33
N VAL A 30 -3.67 -0.33 1.78
CA VAL A 30 -3.89 0.10 3.15
C VAL A 30 -4.77 -0.93 3.83
N VAL A 31 -4.28 -1.48 4.94
CA VAL A 31 -5.01 -2.45 5.76
C VAL A 31 -5.31 -1.82 7.09
N ARG A 32 -6.59 -1.75 7.46
CA ARG A 32 -7.03 -1.34 8.79
C ARG A 32 -7.54 -2.55 9.54
N ALA A 33 -6.98 -2.79 10.71
CA ALA A 33 -7.40 -3.83 11.63
C ALA A 33 -8.08 -3.18 12.85
N ILE A 34 -9.23 -3.72 13.22
CA ILE A 34 -10.04 -3.27 14.35
C ILE A 34 -10.31 -4.49 15.22
N GLU A 35 -9.85 -4.45 16.45
CA GLU A 35 -10.06 -5.51 17.42
C GLU A 35 -11.14 -5.12 18.44
N SER A 36 -12.15 -5.97 18.60
CA SER A 36 -13.25 -5.72 19.54
C SER A 36 -13.96 -7.00 19.95
N ASN A 37 -14.14 -7.21 21.26
CA ASN A 37 -14.95 -8.31 21.81
C ASN A 37 -14.67 -9.69 21.19
N LEU A 38 -13.39 -10.09 21.17
CA LEU A 38 -12.93 -11.34 20.56
C LEU A 38 -13.11 -11.43 19.04
N ASN A 39 -13.30 -10.30 18.37
CA ASN A 39 -13.35 -10.20 16.92
C ASN A 39 -12.19 -9.37 16.39
N LEU A 40 -11.67 -9.77 15.24
CA LEU A 40 -10.75 -8.99 14.41
C LEU A 40 -11.46 -8.67 13.11
N ILE A 41 -11.59 -7.38 12.80
CA ILE A 41 -12.11 -6.90 11.53
C ILE A 41 -10.94 -6.35 10.74
N ILE A 42 -10.74 -6.86 9.53
CA ILE A 42 -9.70 -6.45 8.61
C ILE A 42 -10.37 -5.77 7.41
N ILE A 43 -10.01 -4.51 7.16
CA ILE A 43 -10.50 -3.72 6.03
C ILE A 43 -9.31 -3.41 5.14
N THR A 44 -9.36 -3.86 3.90
CA THR A 44 -8.29 -3.66 2.91
C THR A 44 -8.76 -2.72 1.81
N ALA A 45 -7.95 -1.70 1.52
CA ALA A 45 -8.14 -0.77 0.42
C ALA A 45 -6.97 -0.87 -0.58
N ARG A 46 -7.27 -0.88 -1.88
CA ARG A 46 -6.27 -0.90 -2.96
C ARG A 46 -6.71 0.03 -4.09
N GLY A 47 -5.88 1.01 -4.45
CA GLY A 47 -5.99 1.79 -5.70
C GLY A 47 -7.37 2.37 -6.04
N GLY A 48 -8.20 2.75 -5.07
CA GLY A 48 -9.53 3.32 -5.31
C GLY A 48 -10.68 2.32 -5.52
N ALA A 49 -10.43 1.01 -5.41
CA ALA A 49 -11.47 -0.01 -5.48
C ALA A 49 -12.29 -0.16 -4.18
N THR A 50 -13.43 -0.84 -4.27
CA THR A 50 -14.29 -1.21 -3.13
C THR A 50 -13.47 -1.91 -2.05
N HIS A 51 -13.63 -1.47 -0.80
CA HIS A 51 -12.90 -2.05 0.33
C HIS A 51 -13.29 -3.51 0.54
N ALA A 52 -12.30 -4.40 0.62
CA ALA A 52 -12.52 -5.76 1.07
C ALA A 52 -12.60 -5.76 2.60
N ARG A 53 -13.66 -6.36 3.15
CA ARG A 53 -13.86 -6.48 4.59
C ARG A 53 -13.90 -7.95 4.96
N GLU A 54 -13.05 -8.35 5.90
CA GLU A 54 -13.04 -9.66 6.52
C GLU A 54 -13.33 -9.50 8.01
N GLU A 55 -14.17 -10.37 8.57
CA GLU A 55 -14.47 -10.39 9.99
C GLU A 55 -14.17 -11.79 10.53
N LEU A 56 -13.32 -11.85 11.54
CA LEU A 56 -12.84 -13.08 12.17
C LEU A 56 -13.30 -13.07 13.62
N LYS A 57 -14.02 -14.11 14.02
CA LYS A 57 -14.45 -14.32 15.41
C LYS A 57 -13.60 -15.39 16.04
N PHE A 58 -13.12 -15.14 17.25
CA PHE A 58 -12.28 -16.09 17.98
C PHE A 58 -12.94 -16.55 19.27
N ALA A 59 -12.50 -17.72 19.74
CA ALA A 59 -12.79 -18.15 21.11
C ALA A 59 -11.95 -17.33 22.11
N GLY A 60 -12.52 -17.08 23.30
CA GLY A 60 -11.85 -16.26 24.33
C GLY A 60 -10.54 -16.85 24.84
N LYS A 61 -10.42 -18.18 24.84
CA LYS A 61 -9.15 -18.85 25.15
C LYS A 61 -8.20 -18.65 23.97
N ASN A 62 -7.01 -18.12 24.26
CA ASN A 62 -5.93 -17.88 23.28
C ASN A 62 -6.27 -16.83 22.21
N TYR A 63 -7.15 -15.85 22.51
CA TYR A 63 -7.48 -14.77 21.58
C TYR A 63 -6.24 -14.05 21.04
N SER A 64 -5.34 -13.62 21.94
CA SER A 64 -4.13 -12.88 21.59
C SER A 64 -3.22 -13.66 20.62
N GLU A 65 -3.04 -14.96 20.87
CA GLU A 65 -2.21 -15.83 20.02
C GLU A 65 -2.82 -16.00 18.63
N GLN A 66 -4.14 -16.21 18.56
CA GLN A 66 -4.85 -16.37 17.29
C GLN A 66 -4.82 -15.08 16.46
N VAL A 67 -5.03 -13.92 17.08
CA VAL A 67 -4.92 -12.62 16.41
C VAL A 67 -3.50 -12.37 15.93
N THR A 68 -2.50 -12.66 16.76
CA THR A 68 -1.08 -12.53 16.39
C THR A 68 -0.75 -13.40 15.17
N ALA A 69 -1.20 -14.66 15.16
CA ALA A 69 -1.04 -15.56 14.02
C ALA A 69 -1.73 -15.01 12.75
N LYS A 70 -2.89 -14.37 12.89
CA LYS A 70 -3.59 -13.75 11.76
C LYS A 70 -2.87 -12.52 11.21
N TYR A 71 -2.30 -11.67 12.07
CA TYR A 71 -1.45 -10.57 11.61
C TYR A 71 -0.22 -11.08 10.86
N GLN A 72 0.46 -12.11 11.39
CA GLN A 72 1.61 -12.70 10.72
C GLN A 72 1.23 -13.25 9.34
N GLN A 73 0.14 -14.03 9.25
CA GLN A 73 -0.38 -14.56 7.98
C GLN A 73 -0.69 -13.44 6.98
N LEU A 74 -1.33 -12.36 7.44
CA LEU A 74 -1.66 -11.22 6.59
C LEU A 74 -0.40 -10.53 6.05
N ILE A 75 0.57 -10.23 6.92
CA ILE A 75 1.83 -9.60 6.54
C ILE A 75 2.58 -10.47 5.55
N ASP A 76 2.75 -11.75 5.86
CA ASP A 76 3.45 -12.71 4.99
C ASP A 76 2.80 -12.80 3.61
N SER A 77 1.47 -12.77 3.53
CA SER A 77 0.75 -12.80 2.25
C SER A 77 1.08 -11.61 1.35
N TYR A 78 1.27 -10.41 1.93
CA TYR A 78 1.62 -9.21 1.18
C TYR A 78 3.11 -9.20 0.80
N LEU A 79 3.98 -9.67 1.68
CA LEU A 79 5.41 -9.83 1.40
C LEU A 79 5.63 -10.82 0.24
N GLN A 80 4.93 -11.96 0.21
CA GLN A 80 4.98 -12.93 -0.89
C GLN A 80 4.48 -12.35 -2.22
N GLN A 81 3.53 -11.43 -2.18
CA GLN A 81 3.06 -10.68 -3.35
C GLN A 81 4.06 -9.60 -3.81
N GLY A 82 5.17 -9.40 -3.09
CA GLY A 82 6.21 -8.42 -3.38
C GLY A 82 5.88 -7.00 -2.91
N PHE A 83 4.93 -6.85 -1.98
CA PHE A 83 4.76 -5.60 -1.26
C PHE A 83 5.76 -5.51 -0.12
N VAL A 84 6.07 -4.29 0.30
CA VAL A 84 6.88 -4.00 1.48
C VAL A 84 6.05 -3.19 2.46
N LEU A 85 6.14 -3.51 3.75
CA LEU A 85 5.53 -2.70 4.80
C LEU A 85 6.28 -1.37 4.92
N GLN A 86 5.62 -0.27 4.59
CA GLN A 86 6.20 1.08 4.64
C GLN A 86 5.87 1.80 5.95
N SER A 87 4.68 1.58 6.49
CA SER A 87 4.25 2.26 7.72
C SER A 87 3.27 1.40 8.50
N MET A 88 3.34 1.53 9.82
CA MET A 88 2.38 0.97 10.76
C MET A 88 2.01 2.06 11.76
N THR A 89 0.71 2.27 11.96
CA THR A 89 0.20 3.11 13.04
C THR A 89 -0.70 2.28 13.94
N SER A 90 -0.57 2.49 15.23
CA SER A 90 -1.47 1.95 16.23
C SER A 90 -2.10 3.12 16.96
N GLN A 91 -3.43 3.14 17.01
CA GLN A 91 -4.16 4.11 17.82
C GLN A 91 -4.55 3.48 19.15
N ALA A 92 -4.75 4.31 20.17
CA ALA A 92 -5.45 3.87 21.37
C ALA A 92 -6.77 3.21 20.97
N TYR A 93 -7.16 2.15 21.69
CA TYR A 93 -8.37 1.34 21.44
C TYR A 93 -8.29 0.34 20.27
N ALA A 94 -7.17 -0.41 20.20
CA ALA A 94 -7.05 -1.65 19.43
C ALA A 94 -7.32 -1.53 17.91
N ASN A 95 -6.98 -0.36 17.36
CA ASN A 95 -7.03 -0.08 15.94
C ASN A 95 -5.61 0.03 15.40
N SER A 96 -5.27 -0.81 14.42
CA SER A 96 -3.98 -0.78 13.73
C SER A 96 -4.17 -0.50 12.25
N THR A 97 -3.30 0.31 11.65
CA THR A 97 -3.27 0.55 10.20
C THR A 97 -1.90 0.22 9.66
N PHE A 98 -1.86 -0.60 8.62
CA PHE A 98 -0.67 -1.02 7.91
C PHE A 98 -0.71 -0.47 6.49
N VAL A 99 0.40 0.09 6.02
CA VAL A 99 0.55 0.58 4.66
C VAL A 99 1.62 -0.22 3.96
N PHE A 100 1.20 -0.94 2.92
CA PHE A 100 2.06 -1.76 2.08
C PHE A 100 2.22 -1.10 0.71
N VAL A 101 3.46 -1.08 0.21
CA VAL A 101 3.77 -0.49 -1.10
C VAL A 101 4.57 -1.47 -1.92
N LYS A 102 4.19 -1.63 -3.18
CA LYS A 102 4.96 -2.36 -4.19
C LYS A 102 5.43 -1.37 -5.25
N ALA A 103 6.74 -1.31 -5.44
CA ALA A 103 7.33 -0.45 -6.46
C ALA A 103 6.84 -0.90 -7.86
N PRO A 104 6.60 0.06 -8.78
CA PRO A 104 6.36 -0.28 -10.18
C PRO A 104 7.54 -1.06 -10.73
N LYS A 105 7.28 -2.03 -11.60
CA LYS A 105 8.36 -2.76 -12.29
C LYS A 105 9.07 -1.78 -13.23
N PRO A 106 10.41 -1.83 -13.31
CA PRO A 106 11.17 -1.00 -14.24
C PRO A 106 10.87 -1.34 -15.70
#